data_AF-A0A8T1N3T6-F1
#
_entry.id   AF-A0A8T1N3T6-F1
#
_cell.length_a   1.000
_cell.length_b   1.000
_cell.length_c   1.000
_cell.angle_alpha   90.00
_cell.angle_beta   90.00
_cell.angle_gamma   90.00
#
_symmetry.space_group_name_H-M   'P 1'
#
loop_
_entity.id
_entity.type
_entity.pdbx_description
1 polymer ?
#
loop_
_entity_poly.entity_id
_entity_poly.type
_entity_poly.pdbx_seq_one_letter_code
_entity_poly.pdbx_strand_id
1 'polypeptide(L)'
;MLHLVGKLPSLDRLNIISGAALQMQRELLWFQEIEKIVPKSYLSEQNVKEDTDGDTDENGDTPRDIFVKTHEKLQKDGEKWMKDTANSCMLVAALIATVVFPAAFTVPGGNNQETSIPIFLESNWFTVFLVSDAVAMLFSSSSILVFLSILTSRYTEKDFLKSLPRKLVLGLATLLISIVGMLIAFTAACFLVFKSKTSVPIRIIVAAPAIPISLFVILHYSLWFDIFCSAFSSNRFLFRSQNRLNFQFQVSNGC
;
A
#
# COMPACT_ATOMS: atom_id res chain seq x y z
N MET A 1 27.11 21.93 -2.05
CA MET A 1 26.17 21.29 -3.01
C MET A 1 25.21 20.29 -2.32
N LEU A 2 25.69 19.40 -1.44
CA LEU A 2 24.82 18.46 -0.70
C LEU A 2 23.79 19.13 0.22
N HIS A 3 24.16 20.26 0.82
CA HIS A 3 23.29 21.05 1.71
C HIS A 3 22.03 21.63 1.01
N LEU A 4 22.07 21.83 -0.31
CA LEU A 4 20.91 22.23 -1.11
C LEU A 4 19.97 21.05 -1.40
N VAL A 5 20.50 19.83 -1.43
CA VAL A 5 19.74 18.60 -1.66
C VAL A 5 18.98 18.17 -0.40
N GLY A 6 19.48 18.53 0.78
CA GLY A 6 18.78 18.33 2.06
C GLY A 6 17.54 19.20 2.25
N LYS A 7 17.35 20.24 1.43
CA LYS A 7 16.18 21.14 1.50
C LYS A 7 14.97 20.56 0.78
N LEU A 8 13.79 20.71 1.37
CA LEU A 8 12.53 20.20 0.83
C LEU A 8 12.19 20.87 -0.52
N PRO A 9 11.78 20.13 -1.56
CA PRO A 9 11.25 20.72 -2.79
C PRO A 9 9.95 21.50 -2.54
N SER A 10 9.60 22.42 -3.44
CA SER A 10 8.39 23.25 -3.33
C SER A 10 7.10 22.41 -3.24
N LEU A 11 6.12 22.92 -2.49
CA LEU A 11 4.88 22.24 -2.10
C LEU A 11 4.04 21.75 -3.30
N ASP A 12 4.18 22.38 -4.47
CA ASP A 12 3.53 21.97 -5.72
C ASP A 12 4.06 20.64 -6.28
N ARG A 13 5.31 20.26 -5.97
CA ARG A 13 5.86 18.93 -6.32
C ARG A 13 5.55 17.84 -5.28
N LEU A 14 5.11 18.24 -4.08
CA LEU A 14 4.68 17.36 -2.99
C LEU A 14 3.35 16.66 -3.35
N ASN A 15 2.40 17.41 -3.95
CA ASN A 15 1.06 16.92 -4.26
C ASN A 15 0.95 15.93 -5.44
N ILE A 16 2.08 15.59 -6.09
CA ILE A 16 2.08 14.71 -7.28
C ILE A 16 2.07 13.22 -6.88
N ILE A 17 2.40 12.87 -5.63
CA ILE A 17 2.53 11.47 -5.18
C ILE A 17 1.40 11.09 -4.22
N SER A 18 0.88 9.86 -4.38
CA SER A 18 -0.06 9.27 -3.43
C SER A 18 0.58 9.03 -2.05
N GLY A 19 0.44 9.96 -1.12
CA GLY A 19 0.66 9.75 0.32
C GLY A 19 2.02 10.21 0.85
N ALA A 20 2.00 10.91 1.98
CA ALA A 20 3.18 11.49 2.64
C ALA A 20 4.26 10.44 2.98
N ALA A 21 3.87 9.20 3.28
CA ALA A 21 4.82 8.11 3.58
C ALA A 21 5.64 7.69 2.34
N LEU A 22 4.98 7.54 1.18
CA LEU A 22 5.64 7.19 -0.08
C LEU A 22 6.54 8.32 -0.56
N GLN A 23 6.13 9.57 -0.29
CA GLN A 23 6.97 10.71 -0.55
C GLN A 23 8.22 10.75 0.34
N MET A 24 8.07 10.55 1.66
CA MET A 24 9.20 10.49 2.59
C MET A 24 10.21 9.40 2.17
N GLN A 25 9.71 8.23 1.76
CA GLN A 25 10.55 7.15 1.27
C GLN A 25 11.35 7.56 0.02
N ARG A 26 10.72 8.29 -0.91
CA ARG A 26 11.39 8.75 -2.14
C ARG A 26 12.49 9.76 -1.83
N GLU A 27 12.22 10.75 -0.98
CA GLU A 27 13.22 11.77 -0.61
C GLU A 27 14.40 11.12 0.12
N LEU A 28 14.14 10.13 0.99
CA LEU A 28 15.21 9.34 1.63
C LEU A 28 16.07 8.55 0.62
N LEU A 29 15.45 7.90 -0.39
CA LEU A 29 16.17 7.19 -1.43
C LEU A 29 17.02 8.13 -2.30
N TRP A 30 16.47 9.29 -2.63
CA TRP A 30 17.16 10.34 -3.39
C TRP A 30 18.39 10.86 -2.63
N PHE A 31 18.21 11.16 -1.33
CA PHE A 31 19.30 11.61 -0.47
C PHE A 31 20.42 10.56 -0.39
N GLN A 32 20.08 9.29 -0.17
CA GLN A 32 21.05 8.18 -0.13
C GLN A 32 21.82 8.01 -1.44
N GLU A 33 21.17 8.24 -2.59
CA GLU A 33 21.84 8.10 -3.87
C GLU A 33 22.82 9.24 -4.14
N ILE A 34 22.45 10.47 -3.76
CA ILE A 34 23.34 11.62 -3.86
C ILE A 34 24.51 11.49 -2.87
N GLU A 35 24.26 10.97 -1.68
CA GLU A 35 25.30 10.67 -0.68
C GLU A 35 26.38 9.71 -1.23
N LYS A 36 26.00 8.75 -2.09
CA LYS A 36 26.95 7.83 -2.74
C LYS A 36 27.72 8.45 -3.89
N ILE A 37 27.11 9.39 -4.62
CA ILE A 37 27.72 10.04 -5.79
C ILE A 37 28.76 11.08 -5.34
N VAL A 38 28.52 11.72 -4.20
CA VAL A 38 29.35 12.84 -3.75
C VAL A 38 30.60 12.34 -3.02
N PRO A 39 31.80 12.91 -3.29
CA PRO A 39 33.02 12.54 -2.58
C PRO A 39 32.90 12.69 -1.07
N LYS A 40 33.48 11.74 -0.32
CA LYS A 40 33.39 11.67 1.16
C LYS A 40 33.80 12.96 1.88
N SER A 41 34.64 13.80 1.28
CA SER A 41 35.03 15.11 1.81
C SER A 41 33.83 16.02 2.09
N TYR A 42 32.82 16.02 1.21
CA TYR A 42 31.62 16.86 1.34
C TYR A 42 30.54 16.30 2.27
N LEU A 43 30.70 15.06 2.76
CA LEU A 43 29.76 14.43 3.70
C LEU A 43 29.99 14.93 5.14
N SER A 44 31.25 15.25 5.44
CA SER A 44 31.70 15.78 6.74
C SER A 44 31.94 17.29 6.72
N GLU A 45 31.79 17.95 5.57
CA GLU A 45 31.81 19.41 5.50
C GLU A 45 30.56 19.98 6.19
N GLN A 46 30.77 20.32 7.47
CA GLN A 46 29.89 21.21 8.19
C GLN A 46 29.73 22.50 7.39
N ASN A 47 28.50 23.01 7.28
CA ASN A 47 28.35 24.39 6.85
C ASN A 47 28.97 25.26 7.94
N VAL A 48 30.13 25.85 7.66
CA VAL A 48 30.56 27.04 8.39
C VAL A 48 29.57 28.13 7.98
N LYS A 49 28.60 28.42 8.85
CA LYS A 49 27.84 29.66 8.73
C LYS A 49 28.81 30.77 9.09
N GLU A 50 29.41 31.42 8.09
CA GLU A 50 29.82 32.80 8.26
C GLU A 50 28.54 33.62 8.24
N ASP A 51 28.00 33.95 9.42
CA ASP A 51 27.22 35.17 9.58
C ASP A 51 27.18 35.55 11.07
N THR A 52 27.91 36.64 11.34
CA THR A 52 27.58 37.71 12.27
C THR A 52 26.08 37.82 12.57
N ASP A 53 25.65 37.32 13.74
CA ASP A 53 24.93 38.06 14.78
C ASP A 53 24.47 37.08 15.88
N GLY A 54 25.13 37.13 17.03
CA GLY A 54 24.52 37.02 18.36
C GLY A 54 23.68 35.82 18.81
N ASP A 55 23.47 34.74 18.05
CA ASP A 55 22.71 33.58 18.56
C ASP A 55 23.44 32.25 18.33
N THR A 56 23.75 31.58 19.43
CA THR A 56 24.62 30.42 19.54
C THR A 56 23.88 29.15 19.11
N ASP A 57 24.05 28.70 17.86
CA ASP A 57 23.84 27.30 17.49
C ASP A 57 25.21 26.70 17.08
N GLU A 58 26.00 26.42 18.11
CA GLU A 58 27.31 25.77 18.06
C GLU A 58 27.15 24.31 17.63
N ASN A 59 27.09 24.08 16.31
CA ASN A 59 27.64 22.93 15.60
C ASN A 59 27.22 23.09 14.15
N GLY A 60 28.18 23.09 13.22
CA GLY A 60 27.80 23.07 11.82
C GLY A 60 27.04 21.79 11.52
N ASP A 61 25.76 21.92 11.18
CA ASP A 61 24.91 20.78 10.87
C ASP A 61 25.49 20.00 9.69
N THR A 62 25.55 18.66 9.80
CA THR A 62 25.89 17.82 8.65
C THR A 62 24.74 17.86 7.63
N PRO A 63 24.99 17.58 6.34
CA PRO A 63 23.93 17.50 5.34
C PRO A 63 22.78 16.54 5.73
N ARG A 64 23.11 15.52 6.54
CA ARG A 64 22.15 14.56 7.10
C ARG A 64 21.29 15.21 8.17
N ASP A 65 21.86 15.99 9.08
CA ASP A 65 21.10 16.69 10.12
C ASP A 65 20.14 17.71 9.51
N ILE A 66 20.56 18.42 8.45
CA ILE A 66 19.68 19.33 7.70
C ILE A 66 18.53 18.57 7.04
N PHE A 67 18.80 17.41 6.44
CA PHE A 67 17.76 16.58 5.84
C PHE A 67 16.72 16.14 6.89
N VAL A 68 17.18 15.67 8.05
CA VAL A 68 16.31 15.22 9.15
C VAL A 68 15.47 16.38 9.69
N LYS A 69 16.08 17.52 10.02
CA LYS A 69 15.37 18.72 10.48
C LYS A 69 14.33 19.19 9.45
N THR A 70 14.68 19.19 8.17
CA THR A 70 13.81 19.69 7.09
C THR A 70 12.65 18.74 6.79
N HIS A 71 12.84 17.43 6.93
CA HIS A 71 11.84 16.41 6.59
C HIS A 71 11.07 15.88 7.82
N GLU A 72 11.30 16.41 9.02
CA GLU A 72 10.63 15.97 10.26
C GLU A 72 9.10 16.03 10.14
N LYS A 73 8.56 17.12 9.59
CA LYS A 73 7.11 17.27 9.39
C LYS A 73 6.57 16.22 8.41
N LEU A 74 7.27 16.00 7.30
CA LEU A 74 6.88 15.01 6.29
C LEU A 74 6.94 13.58 6.86
N GLN A 75 7.92 13.30 7.73
CA GLN A 75 8.03 12.01 8.43
C GLN A 75 6.84 11.79 9.36
N LYS A 76 6.46 12.80 10.15
CA LYS A 76 5.27 12.75 11.04
C LYS A 76 3.98 12.57 10.23
N ASP A 77 3.82 13.30 9.15
CA ASP A 77 2.66 13.18 8.25
C ASP A 77 2.62 11.80 7.57
N GLY A 78 3.78 11.26 7.19
CA GLY A 78 3.92 9.91 6.64
C GLY A 78 3.61 8.80 7.64
N GLU A 79 4.07 8.94 8.88
CA GLU A 79 3.71 8.02 9.97
C GLU A 79 2.20 8.01 10.19
N LYS A 80 1.58 9.19 10.30
CA LYS A 80 0.14 9.32 10.49
C LYS A 80 -0.63 8.68 9.33
N TRP A 81 -0.27 9.02 8.08
CA TRP A 81 -0.91 8.47 6.89
C TRP A 81 -0.86 6.94 6.86
N MET A 82 0.27 6.34 7.24
CA MET A 82 0.44 4.89 7.22
C MET A 82 -0.32 4.20 8.36
N LYS A 83 -0.40 4.81 9.55
CA LYS A 83 -1.24 4.32 10.66
C LYS A 83 -2.72 4.39 10.30
N ASP A 84 -3.17 5.51 9.75
CA ASP A 84 -4.55 5.72 9.34
C ASP A 84 -4.95 4.70 8.25
N THR A 85 -4.10 4.53 7.23
CA THR A 85 -4.30 3.54 6.16
C THR A 85 -4.33 2.11 6.71
N ALA A 86 -3.39 1.74 7.57
CA ALA A 86 -3.34 0.41 8.18
C ALA A 86 -4.58 0.12 9.04
N ASN A 87 -5.05 1.10 9.82
CA ASN A 87 -6.28 0.99 10.61
C ASN A 87 -7.51 0.80 9.70
N SER A 88 -7.69 1.64 8.69
CA SER A 88 -8.83 1.50 7.76
C SER A 88 -8.83 0.16 7.04
N CYS A 89 -7.66 -0.30 6.56
CA CYS A 89 -7.56 -1.59 5.88
C CYS A 89 -7.75 -2.78 6.83
N MET A 90 -7.28 -2.67 8.08
CA MET A 90 -7.52 -3.68 9.11
C MET A 90 -9.01 -3.80 9.45
N LEU A 91 -9.74 -2.69 9.51
CA LEU A 91 -11.20 -2.72 9.68
C LEU A 91 -11.90 -3.45 8.53
N VAL A 92 -11.50 -3.18 7.28
CA VAL A 92 -12.03 -3.88 6.10
C VAL A 92 -11.71 -5.38 6.17
N ALA A 93 -10.47 -5.74 6.51
CA ALA A 93 -10.07 -7.14 6.67
C ALA A 93 -10.85 -7.86 7.78
N ALA A 94 -11.06 -7.17 8.91
CA ALA A 94 -11.85 -7.69 10.02
C ALA A 94 -13.31 -7.92 9.59
N LEU A 95 -13.92 -6.96 8.88
CA LEU A 95 -15.26 -7.11 8.32
C LEU A 95 -15.37 -8.34 7.40
N ILE A 96 -14.42 -8.53 6.49
CA ILE A 96 -14.40 -9.72 5.62
C ILE A 96 -14.31 -11.00 6.45
N ALA A 97 -13.39 -11.06 7.42
CA ALA A 97 -13.23 -12.23 8.28
C ALA A 97 -14.52 -12.54 9.09
N THR A 98 -15.21 -11.50 9.58
CA THR A 98 -16.47 -11.66 10.32
C THR A 98 -17.64 -12.14 9.47
N VAL A 99 -17.62 -11.87 8.16
CA VAL A 99 -18.66 -12.32 7.23
C VAL A 99 -18.37 -13.73 6.72
N VAL A 100 -17.12 -14.02 6.38
CA VAL A 100 -16.66 -15.29 5.80
C VAL A 100 -16.62 -16.41 6.84
N PHE A 101 -16.12 -16.14 8.05
CA PHE A 101 -16.02 -17.17 9.10
C PHE A 101 -17.35 -17.90 9.41
N PRO A 102 -18.48 -17.21 9.68
CA PRO A 102 -19.75 -17.90 9.88
C PRO A 102 -20.28 -18.53 8.59
N ALA A 103 -19.99 -17.96 7.41
CA ALA A 103 -20.44 -18.49 6.12
C ALA A 103 -19.91 -19.90 5.84
N ALA A 104 -18.70 -20.24 6.29
CA ALA A 104 -18.15 -21.59 6.24
C ALA A 104 -19.03 -22.64 6.96
N PHE A 105 -19.70 -22.24 8.05
CA PHE A 105 -20.52 -23.12 8.88
C PHE A 105 -22.01 -23.05 8.53
N THR A 106 -22.49 -21.91 8.01
CA THR A 106 -23.87 -21.72 7.57
C THR A 106 -24.01 -22.04 6.08
N VAL A 107 -23.74 -23.31 5.72
CA VAL A 107 -23.74 -23.77 4.33
C VAL A 107 -25.08 -23.47 3.64
N PRO A 108 -25.10 -22.79 2.48
CA PRO A 108 -26.31 -22.59 1.70
C PRO A 108 -26.81 -23.95 1.19
N GLY A 109 -27.95 -24.40 1.71
CA GLY A 109 -28.61 -25.64 1.26
C GLY A 109 -29.02 -26.63 2.35
N GLY A 110 -28.51 -26.50 3.57
CA GLY A 110 -28.90 -27.35 4.71
C GLY A 110 -28.34 -28.78 4.70
N ASN A 111 -28.59 -29.52 5.79
CA ASN A 111 -28.21 -30.93 5.94
C ASN A 111 -29.34 -31.85 5.48
N ASN A 112 -28.96 -32.98 4.89
CA ASN A 112 -29.91 -33.98 4.42
C ASN A 112 -30.46 -34.71 5.65
N GLN A 113 -31.78 -34.68 5.84
CA GLN A 113 -32.43 -35.19 7.06
C GLN A 113 -32.25 -36.70 7.27
N GLU A 114 -31.94 -37.45 6.21
CA GLU A 114 -31.77 -38.91 6.27
C GLU A 114 -30.31 -39.36 6.48
N THR A 115 -29.33 -38.57 6.05
CA THR A 115 -27.90 -38.96 6.09
C THR A 115 -27.04 -38.09 7.00
N SER A 116 -27.56 -36.98 7.53
CA SER A 116 -26.81 -35.97 8.30
C SER A 116 -25.63 -35.32 7.54
N ILE A 117 -25.54 -35.56 6.23
CA ILE A 117 -24.50 -35.05 5.33
C ILE A 117 -25.06 -33.78 4.65
N PRO A 118 -24.27 -32.68 4.53
CA PRO A 118 -24.67 -31.49 3.78
C PRO A 118 -25.16 -31.84 2.36
N ILE A 119 -26.36 -31.37 1.99
CA ILE A 119 -27.09 -31.75 0.75
C ILE A 119 -26.28 -31.46 -0.53
N PHE A 120 -25.34 -30.51 -0.46
CA PHE A 120 -24.58 -30.01 -1.61
C PHE A 120 -23.13 -30.48 -1.67
N LEU A 121 -22.70 -31.41 -0.81
CA LEU A 121 -21.31 -31.90 -0.76
C LEU A 121 -20.77 -32.45 -2.09
N GLU A 122 -21.65 -32.99 -2.94
CA GLU A 122 -21.29 -33.57 -4.23
C GLU A 122 -21.26 -32.56 -5.40
N SER A 123 -21.59 -31.29 -5.15
CA SER A 123 -21.64 -30.27 -6.21
C SER A 123 -20.33 -29.49 -6.33
N ASN A 124 -19.81 -29.37 -7.56
CA ASN A 124 -18.58 -28.60 -7.84
C ASN A 124 -18.66 -27.16 -7.30
N TRP A 125 -19.84 -26.54 -7.31
CA TRP A 125 -20.05 -25.19 -6.79
C TRP A 125 -19.89 -25.09 -5.27
N PHE A 126 -20.22 -26.14 -4.52
CA PHE A 126 -20.01 -26.19 -3.08
C PHE A 126 -18.52 -26.31 -2.73
N THR A 127 -17.76 -27.12 -3.47
CA THR A 127 -16.30 -27.17 -3.30
C THR A 127 -15.65 -25.82 -3.59
N VAL A 128 -16.07 -25.13 -4.67
CA VAL A 128 -15.58 -23.79 -5.00
C VAL A 128 -15.93 -22.78 -3.91
N PHE A 129 -17.16 -22.83 -3.38
CA PHE A 129 -17.58 -22.00 -2.25
C PHE A 129 -16.66 -22.19 -1.05
N LEU A 130 -16.52 -23.42 -0.56
CA LEU A 130 -15.76 -23.73 0.66
C LEU A 130 -14.28 -23.38 0.53
N VAL A 131 -13.65 -23.71 -0.61
CA VAL A 131 -12.23 -23.41 -0.86
C VAL A 131 -12.02 -21.89 -0.94
N SER A 132 -12.88 -21.18 -1.65
CA SER A 132 -12.75 -19.74 -1.80
C SER A 132 -13.01 -18.98 -0.50
N ASP A 133 -13.95 -19.46 0.31
CA ASP A 133 -14.25 -18.93 1.65
C ASP A 133 -13.05 -19.12 2.59
N ALA A 134 -12.45 -20.32 2.62
CA ALA A 134 -11.25 -20.59 3.39
C ALA A 134 -10.05 -19.72 2.97
N VAL A 135 -9.85 -19.54 1.65
CA VAL A 135 -8.84 -18.63 1.11
C VAL A 135 -9.12 -17.20 1.58
N ALA A 136 -10.36 -16.72 1.46
CA ALA A 136 -10.71 -15.38 1.91
C ALA A 136 -10.40 -15.19 3.40
N MET A 137 -10.77 -16.14 4.24
CA MET A 137 -10.54 -16.10 5.68
C MET A 137 -9.03 -16.04 6.02
N LEU A 138 -8.23 -16.95 5.47
CA LEU A 138 -6.79 -17.02 5.75
C LEU A 138 -6.04 -15.77 5.31
N PHE A 139 -6.36 -15.26 4.12
CA PHE A 139 -5.75 -14.04 3.60
C PHE A 139 -6.21 -12.80 4.36
N SER A 140 -7.46 -12.75 4.83
CA SER A 140 -7.95 -11.67 5.68
C SER A 140 -7.23 -11.64 7.03
N SER A 141 -7.11 -12.79 7.70
CA SER A 141 -6.36 -12.90 8.96
C SER A 141 -4.89 -12.53 8.78
N SER A 142 -4.27 -12.98 7.68
CA SER A 142 -2.89 -12.60 7.35
C SER A 142 -2.75 -11.09 7.14
N SER A 143 -3.70 -10.46 6.45
CA SER A 143 -3.73 -9.01 6.24
C SER A 143 -3.83 -8.24 7.56
N ILE A 144 -4.67 -8.70 8.49
CA ILE A 144 -4.78 -8.09 9.83
C ILE A 144 -3.43 -8.14 10.55
N LEU A 145 -2.74 -9.29 10.55
CA LEU A 145 -1.44 -9.44 11.19
C LEU A 145 -0.37 -8.53 10.57
N VAL A 146 -0.39 -8.38 9.23
CA VAL A 146 0.56 -7.50 8.54
C VAL A 146 0.27 -6.03 8.86
N PHE A 147 -0.98 -5.59 8.84
CA PHE A 147 -1.34 -4.21 9.23
C PHE A 147 -1.05 -3.94 10.70
N LEU A 148 -1.28 -4.92 11.58
CA LEU A 148 -0.92 -4.81 12.99
C LEU A 148 0.59 -4.66 13.16
N SER A 149 1.38 -5.40 12.37
CA SER A 149 2.84 -5.28 12.32
C SER A 149 3.34 -3.92 11.80
N ILE A 150 2.49 -3.14 11.13
CA ILE A 150 2.77 -1.74 10.74
C ILE A 150 2.46 -0.81 11.92
N LEU A 151 1.34 -1.00 12.60
CA LEU A 151 0.96 -0.22 13.78
C LEU A 151 1.93 -0.39 14.96
N THR A 152 2.47 -1.60 15.15
CA THR A 152 3.45 -1.92 16.21
C THR A 152 4.90 -1.60 15.83
N SER A 153 5.18 -1.25 14.57
CA SER A 153 6.56 -0.97 14.13
C SER A 153 7.09 0.32 14.76
N ARG A 154 8.39 0.37 15.06
CA ARG A 154 9.07 1.61 15.41
C ARG A 154 9.29 2.40 14.10
N TYR A 155 8.73 3.60 13.98
CA TYR A 155 8.76 4.43 12.76
C TYR A 155 10.12 5.14 12.58
N THR A 156 11.22 4.39 12.66
CA THR A 156 12.58 4.93 12.50
C THR A 156 12.93 5.13 11.02
N GLU A 157 13.81 6.08 10.67
CA GLU A 157 14.20 6.41 9.28
C GLU A 157 14.57 5.19 8.41
N LYS A 158 15.30 4.23 8.98
CA LYS A 158 15.72 2.99 8.28
C LYS A 158 14.53 2.07 7.97
N ASP A 159 13.50 2.11 8.81
CA ASP A 159 12.29 1.30 8.63
C ASP A 159 11.35 1.88 7.58
N PHE A 160 11.27 3.22 7.46
CA PHE A 160 10.58 3.91 6.38
C PHE A 160 11.10 3.56 4.98
N LEU A 161 12.40 3.28 4.86
CA LEU A 161 13.04 3.03 3.57
C LEU A 161 12.67 1.70 2.92
N LYS A 162 12.47 0.65 3.72
CA LYS A 162 12.35 -0.72 3.19
C LYS A 162 11.33 -1.60 3.88
N SER A 163 11.19 -1.52 5.20
CA SER A 163 10.35 -2.46 5.95
C SER A 163 8.88 -2.03 5.93
N LEU A 164 8.60 -0.74 6.16
CA LEU A 164 7.25 -0.17 6.21
C LEU A 164 6.50 -0.26 4.87
N PRO A 165 7.06 0.20 3.74
CA PRO A 165 6.40 0.11 2.43
C PRO A 165 6.15 -1.34 2.01
N ARG A 166 7.11 -2.24 2.28
CA ARG A 166 6.98 -3.66 1.94
C ARG A 166 5.88 -4.35 2.74
N LYS A 167 5.77 -4.03 4.04
CA LYS A 167 4.65 -4.50 4.89
C LYS A 167 3.32 -3.96 4.37
N LEU A 168 3.26 -2.67 4.02
CA LEU A 168 2.04 -2.05 3.49
C LEU A 168 1.55 -2.76 2.20
N VAL A 169 2.46 -3.02 1.26
CA VAL A 169 2.15 -3.77 0.03
C VAL A 169 1.68 -5.16 0.33
N LEU A 170 2.41 -5.88 1.19
CA LEU A 170 2.07 -7.25 1.53
C LEU A 170 0.66 -7.30 2.16
N GLY A 171 0.34 -6.36 3.05
CA GLY A 171 -0.99 -6.23 3.65
C GLY A 171 -2.06 -5.98 2.60
N LEU A 172 -1.86 -4.99 1.74
CA LEU A 172 -2.79 -4.69 0.63
C LEU A 172 -2.94 -5.86 -0.35
N ALA A 173 -1.88 -6.63 -0.63
CA ALA A 173 -1.93 -7.85 -1.44
C ALA A 173 -2.86 -8.89 -0.83
N THR A 174 -2.65 -9.18 0.44
CA THR A 174 -3.42 -10.20 1.16
C THR A 174 -4.88 -9.77 1.31
N LEU A 175 -5.14 -8.49 1.58
CA LEU A 175 -6.50 -7.94 1.60
C LEU A 175 -7.20 -8.11 0.25
N LEU A 176 -6.47 -7.86 -0.84
CA LEU A 176 -6.98 -8.02 -2.20
C LEU A 176 -7.39 -9.45 -2.52
N ILE A 177 -6.51 -10.39 -2.22
CA ILE A 177 -6.78 -11.82 -2.41
C ILE A 177 -8.00 -12.24 -1.57
N SER A 178 -8.13 -11.69 -0.36
CA SER A 178 -9.29 -11.91 0.51
C SER A 178 -10.60 -11.39 -0.11
N ILE A 179 -10.61 -10.17 -0.64
CA ILE A 179 -11.78 -9.59 -1.33
C ILE A 179 -12.19 -10.44 -2.53
N VAL A 180 -11.23 -10.86 -3.36
CA VAL A 180 -11.49 -11.70 -4.53
C VAL A 180 -12.06 -13.07 -4.10
N GLY A 181 -11.48 -13.70 -3.08
CA GLY A 181 -11.98 -14.96 -2.53
C GLY A 181 -13.41 -14.83 -1.99
N MET A 182 -13.72 -13.76 -1.26
CA MET A 182 -15.06 -13.50 -0.73
C MET A 182 -16.08 -13.33 -1.88
N LEU A 183 -15.71 -12.64 -2.96
CA LEU A 183 -16.59 -12.43 -4.12
C LEU A 183 -16.85 -13.73 -4.91
N ILE A 184 -15.84 -14.57 -5.07
CA ILE A 184 -16.00 -15.90 -5.68
C ILE A 184 -16.89 -16.79 -4.80
N ALA A 185 -16.69 -16.78 -3.47
CA ALA A 185 -17.52 -17.52 -2.53
C ALA A 185 -18.99 -17.04 -2.61
N PHE A 186 -19.24 -15.73 -2.60
CA PHE A 186 -20.58 -15.18 -2.77
C PHE A 186 -21.24 -15.62 -4.08
N THR A 187 -20.49 -15.59 -5.19
CA THR A 187 -20.99 -16.03 -6.50
C THR A 187 -21.35 -17.51 -6.49
N ALA A 188 -20.50 -18.36 -5.92
CA ALA A 188 -20.75 -19.80 -5.77
C ALA A 188 -21.96 -20.08 -4.87
N ALA A 189 -22.11 -19.35 -3.77
CA ALA A 189 -23.28 -19.44 -2.89
C ALA A 189 -24.58 -19.08 -3.64
N CYS A 190 -24.57 -18.02 -4.46
CA CYS A 190 -25.72 -17.69 -5.30
C CYS A 190 -26.05 -18.81 -6.30
N PHE A 191 -25.05 -19.41 -6.97
CA PHE A 191 -25.28 -20.53 -7.88
C PHE A 191 -25.90 -21.75 -7.19
N LEU A 192 -25.51 -22.03 -5.93
CA LEU A 192 -26.10 -23.10 -5.13
C LEU A 192 -27.58 -22.83 -4.82
N VAL A 193 -27.94 -21.58 -4.49
CA VAL A 193 -29.31 -21.18 -4.15
C VAL A 193 -30.23 -21.15 -5.38
N PHE A 194 -29.76 -20.65 -6.53
CA PHE A 194 -30.60 -20.40 -7.72
C PHE A 194 -30.69 -21.59 -8.70
N LYS A 195 -30.33 -22.81 -8.27
CA LYS A 195 -30.24 -24.01 -9.13
C LYS A 195 -31.53 -24.35 -9.93
N SER A 196 -32.70 -23.75 -9.67
CA SER A 196 -33.98 -24.20 -10.26
C SER A 196 -34.88 -23.22 -11.02
N LYS A 197 -34.59 -21.91 -11.20
CA LYS A 197 -35.43 -21.08 -12.10
C LYS A 197 -34.80 -19.75 -12.55
N THR A 198 -34.94 -19.49 -13.86
CA THR A 198 -34.72 -18.27 -14.68
C THR A 198 -33.28 -17.82 -15.02
N SER A 199 -33.06 -17.58 -16.33
CA SER A 199 -31.75 -17.22 -16.95
C SER A 199 -31.28 -15.78 -16.74
N VAL A 200 -32.15 -14.89 -16.24
CA VAL A 200 -31.86 -13.46 -16.04
C VAL A 200 -31.11 -13.16 -14.72
N PRO A 201 -31.51 -13.67 -13.54
CA PRO A 201 -30.80 -13.39 -12.29
C PRO A 201 -29.35 -13.91 -12.29
N ILE A 202 -29.10 -15.05 -12.94
CA ILE A 202 -27.76 -15.64 -13.04
C ILE A 202 -26.77 -14.69 -13.76
N ARG A 203 -27.21 -14.00 -14.82
CA ARG A 203 -26.36 -13.06 -15.56
C ARG A 203 -25.99 -11.83 -14.72
N ILE A 204 -26.93 -11.34 -13.90
CA ILE A 204 -26.69 -10.20 -13.00
C ILE A 204 -25.75 -10.59 -11.86
N ILE A 205 -25.91 -11.79 -11.30
CA ILE A 205 -25.07 -12.34 -10.23
C ILE A 205 -23.63 -12.59 -10.71
N VAL A 206 -23.44 -13.00 -11.96
CA VAL A 206 -22.10 -13.16 -12.56
C VAL A 206 -21.44 -11.81 -12.88
N ALA A 207 -22.22 -10.80 -13.28
CA ALA A 207 -21.69 -9.48 -13.61
C ALA A 207 -21.40 -8.61 -12.38
N ALA A 208 -22.16 -8.78 -11.28
CA ALA A 208 -22.05 -7.95 -10.09
C ALA A 208 -20.67 -7.96 -9.40
N PRO A 209 -19.94 -9.10 -9.29
CA PRO A 209 -18.59 -9.14 -8.71
C PRO A 209 -17.52 -8.56 -9.64
N ALA A 210 -17.74 -8.58 -10.96
CA ALA A 210 -16.77 -8.06 -11.91
C ALA A 210 -16.57 -6.54 -11.78
N ILE A 211 -17.60 -5.82 -11.34
CA ILE A 211 -17.58 -4.37 -11.13
C ILE A 211 -16.63 -3.95 -9.99
N PRO A 212 -16.77 -4.44 -8.74
CA PRO A 212 -15.85 -4.11 -7.65
C PRO A 212 -14.44 -4.65 -7.90
N ILE A 213 -14.27 -5.82 -8.55
CA ILE A 213 -12.94 -6.35 -8.91
C ILE A 213 -12.25 -5.40 -9.90
N SER A 214 -12.94 -5.01 -10.98
CA SER A 214 -12.37 -4.12 -12.00
C SER A 214 -12.08 -2.73 -11.43
N LEU A 215 -13.01 -2.18 -10.64
CA LEU A 215 -12.81 -0.90 -9.94
C LEU A 215 -11.60 -0.96 -9.00
N PHE A 216 -11.48 -2.03 -8.20
CA PHE A 216 -10.38 -2.16 -7.26
C PHE A 216 -9.04 -2.29 -7.99
N VAL A 217 -8.98 -3.11 -9.05
CA VAL A 217 -7.79 -3.24 -9.90
C VAL A 217 -7.42 -1.89 -10.49
N ILE A 218 -8.37 -1.13 -11.06
CA ILE A 218 -8.10 0.19 -11.64
C ILE A 218 -7.62 1.20 -10.58
N LEU A 219 -8.31 1.27 -9.43
CA LEU A 219 -7.98 2.19 -8.34
C LEU A 219 -6.61 1.90 -7.71
N HIS A 220 -6.29 0.62 -7.52
CA HIS A 220 -5.05 0.24 -6.87
C HIS A 220 -3.92 0.00 -7.87
N TYR A 221 -4.17 -0.06 -9.18
CA TYR A 221 -3.14 -0.28 -10.20
C TYR A 221 -2.03 0.76 -10.12
N SER A 222 -2.37 2.05 -9.93
CA SER A 222 -1.35 3.10 -9.78
C SER A 222 -0.47 2.86 -8.54
N LEU A 223 -1.09 2.47 -7.42
CA LEU A 223 -0.38 2.23 -6.16
C LEU A 223 0.45 0.94 -6.23
N TRP A 224 -0.06 -0.11 -6.87
CA TRP A 224 0.69 -1.33 -7.18
C TRP A 224 1.84 -1.07 -8.13
N PHE A 225 1.64 -0.26 -9.17
CA PHE A 225 2.66 0.10 -10.13
C PHE A 225 3.76 0.94 -9.49
N ASP A 226 3.41 1.97 -8.74
CA ASP A 226 4.36 2.84 -8.05
C ASP A 226 5.17 2.07 -7.01
N ILE A 227 4.53 1.16 -6.26
CA ILE A 227 5.25 0.38 -5.26
C ILE A 227 6.02 -0.79 -5.88
N PHE A 228 5.53 -1.43 -6.93
CA PHE A 228 6.31 -2.44 -7.66
C PHE A 228 7.52 -1.80 -8.34
N CYS A 229 7.37 -0.59 -8.88
CA CYS A 229 8.48 0.18 -9.41
C CYS A 229 9.47 0.58 -8.31
N SER A 230 9.02 0.98 -7.12
CA SER A 230 9.92 1.32 -6.01
C SER A 230 10.58 0.08 -5.37
N ALA A 231 9.91 -1.07 -5.37
CA ALA A 231 10.41 -2.32 -4.80
C ALA A 231 11.31 -3.13 -5.76
N PHE A 232 11.02 -3.14 -7.06
CA PHE A 232 11.71 -3.97 -8.06
C PHE A 232 12.72 -3.19 -8.91
N SER A 233 12.48 -1.90 -9.18
CA SER A 233 13.44 -1.06 -9.91
C SER A 233 14.31 -0.27 -8.95
N SER A 234 15.49 -0.83 -8.65
CA SER A 234 16.62 -0.05 -8.17
C SER A 234 16.93 1.08 -9.18
N ASN A 235 16.80 2.32 -8.71
CA ASN A 235 17.26 3.60 -9.26
C ASN A 235 16.84 4.09 -10.67
N ARG A 236 16.41 3.25 -11.61
CA ARG A 236 16.36 3.70 -13.02
C ARG A 236 15.05 4.35 -13.48
N PHE A 237 13.90 4.02 -12.88
CA PHE A 237 12.59 4.47 -13.39
C PHE A 237 12.02 5.70 -12.67
N LEU A 238 12.23 5.85 -11.35
CA LEU A 238 11.81 7.04 -10.59
C LEU A 238 12.47 8.33 -11.12
N PHE A 239 13.75 8.27 -11.48
CA PHE A 239 14.47 9.37 -12.14
C PHE A 239 13.95 9.69 -13.55
N ARG A 240 13.37 8.70 -14.25
CA ARG A 240 12.93 8.85 -15.64
C ARG A 240 11.64 9.66 -15.77
N SER A 241 10.76 9.63 -14.76
CA SER A 241 9.59 10.51 -14.66
C SER A 241 10.01 11.97 -14.45
N GLN A 242 11.01 12.20 -13.58
CA GLN A 242 11.51 13.53 -13.27
C GLN A 242 12.23 14.20 -14.45
N ASN A 243 12.95 13.43 -15.28
CA ASN A 243 13.52 13.96 -16.52
C ASN A 243 12.44 14.42 -17.51
N ARG A 244 11.27 13.78 -17.57
CA ARG A 244 10.18 14.26 -18.45
C ARG A 244 9.52 15.53 -17.93
N LEU A 245 9.34 15.66 -16.62
CA LEU A 245 8.76 16.86 -16.00
C LEU A 245 9.74 18.05 -15.96
N ASN A 246 11.05 17.80 -15.77
CA ASN A 246 12.08 18.84 -15.85
C ASN A 246 12.31 19.32 -17.28
N PHE A 247 12.17 18.45 -18.30
CA PHE A 247 12.23 18.86 -19.70
C PHE A 247 11.02 19.73 -20.09
N GLN A 248 9.81 19.40 -19.60
CA GLN A 248 8.60 20.20 -19.83
C GLN A 248 8.66 21.57 -19.13
N PHE A 249 9.19 21.65 -17.90
CA PHE A 249 9.33 22.92 -17.18
C PHE A 249 10.49 23.79 -17.70
N GLN A 250 11.59 23.22 -18.19
CA GLN A 250 12.63 24.02 -18.86
C GLN A 250 12.18 24.57 -20.21
N VAL A 251 11.31 23.88 -20.95
CA VAL A 251 10.75 24.39 -22.21
C VAL A 251 9.70 25.48 -21.97
N SER A 252 8.97 25.43 -20.85
CA SER A 252 7.96 26.45 -20.51
C SER A 252 8.51 27.73 -19.86
N ASN A 253 9.69 27.67 -19.23
CA ASN A 253 10.36 28.82 -18.61
C ASN A 253 11.58 29.31 -19.41
N GLY A 254 11.68 28.89 -20.68
CA GLY A 254 12.81 29.15 -21.57
C GLY A 254 12.43 29.83 -22.90
N CYS A 255 11.38 30.66 -22.90
CA CYS A 255 11.09 31.66 -23.93
C CYS A 255 10.70 32.98 -23.26
#